data_AF-A0A1H3FRI6-F1
#
_entry.id   AF-A0A1H3FRI6-F1
#
_cell.length_a   1.000
_cell.length_b   1.000
_cell.length_c   1.000
_cell.angle_alpha   90.00
_cell.angle_beta   90.00
_cell.angle_gamma   90.00
#
_symmetry.space_group_name_H-M   'P 1'
#
loop_
_entity.id
_entity.type
_entity.pdbx_description
1 polymer ?
#
loop_
_entity_poly.entity_id
_entity_poly.type
_entity_poly.pdbx_seq_one_letter_code
_entity_poly.pdbx_strand_id
1 'polypeptide(L)'
;MLSIDYNIDMISISTSIEDIKEAQEAYENEFLMYQPIIEEKAMDLYSKNPAEAQSYLTDYVNDNINKVVDGWWSLAQRLVGKYCDGYITYPDGKQDAVGYPTWWLETVEFGKEEMEPKE
;
A
#
# COMPACT_ATOMS: atom_id res chain seq x y z
N MET A 1 21.98 -14.23 -7.69
CA MET A 1 20.55 -14.11 -8.04
C MET A 1 19.72 -13.75 -6.81
N LEU A 2 19.64 -14.61 -5.79
CA LEU A 2 18.84 -14.37 -4.57
C LEU A 2 19.13 -13.05 -3.79
N SER A 3 20.35 -12.51 -3.84
CA SER A 3 20.72 -11.25 -3.14
C SER A 3 20.37 -9.98 -3.92
N ILE A 4 20.14 -10.11 -5.23
CA ILE A 4 19.87 -9.01 -6.17
C ILE A 4 18.36 -8.73 -6.20
N ASP A 5 17.55 -9.80 -6.22
CA ASP A 5 16.09 -9.74 -6.19
C ASP A 5 15.58 -9.16 -4.85
N TYR A 6 16.16 -9.60 -3.73
CA TYR A 6 15.78 -9.12 -2.39
C TYR A 6 15.97 -7.60 -2.21
N ASN A 7 16.98 -7.02 -2.86
CA ASN A 7 17.23 -5.58 -2.79
C ASN A 7 16.31 -4.76 -3.71
N ILE A 8 15.88 -5.31 -4.85
CA ILE A 8 14.86 -4.67 -5.71
C ILE A 8 13.51 -4.64 -4.98
N ASP A 9 13.14 -5.76 -4.36
CA ASP A 9 11.91 -5.86 -3.58
C ASP A 9 11.90 -4.84 -2.42
N MET A 10 13.01 -4.68 -1.71
CA MET A 10 13.14 -3.69 -0.64
C MET A 10 12.95 -2.25 -1.14
N ILE A 11 13.51 -1.89 -2.30
CA ILE A 11 13.38 -0.55 -2.89
C ILE A 11 11.94 -0.31 -3.34
N SER A 12 11.33 -1.30 -4.00
CA SER A 12 9.92 -1.25 -4.42
C SER A 12 8.99 -1.07 -3.21
N ILE A 13 9.20 -1.84 -2.14
CA ILE A 13 8.47 -1.72 -0.87
C ILE A 13 8.66 -0.33 -0.26
N SER A 14 9.90 0.17 -0.19
CA SER A 14 10.19 1.49 0.37
C SER A 14 9.57 2.64 -0.43
N THR A 15 9.40 2.48 -1.75
CA THR A 15 8.81 3.51 -2.62
C THR A 15 7.28 3.44 -2.60
N SER A 16 6.71 2.24 -2.45
CA SER A 16 5.26 2.01 -2.37
C SER A 16 4.66 2.42 -1.02
N ILE A 17 5.48 2.59 0.02
CA ILE A 17 4.99 2.81 1.39
C ILE A 17 4.18 4.10 1.54
N GLU A 18 4.48 5.14 0.77
CA GLU A 18 3.73 6.39 0.84
C GLU A 18 2.32 6.24 0.23
N ASP A 19 2.17 5.50 -0.87
CA ASP A 19 0.85 5.19 -1.44
C ASP A 19 0.01 4.31 -0.47
N ILE A 20 0.68 3.42 0.29
CA ILE A 20 0.06 2.58 1.32
C ILE A 20 -0.45 3.45 2.49
N LYS A 21 0.38 4.38 2.97
CA LYS A 21 0.01 5.32 4.04
C LYS A 21 -1.15 6.21 3.61
N GLU A 22 -1.11 6.75 2.40
CA GLU A 22 -2.20 7.59 1.87
C GLU A 22 -3.53 6.82 1.85
N ALA A 23 -3.52 5.57 1.39
CA ALA A 23 -4.71 4.72 1.40
C ALA A 23 -5.20 4.43 2.83
N GLN A 24 -4.29 4.14 3.77
CA GLN A 24 -4.62 3.94 5.17
C GLN A 24 -5.28 5.19 5.78
N GLU A 25 -4.63 6.35 5.62
CA GLU A 25 -5.13 7.62 6.15
C GLU A 25 -6.50 7.98 5.59
N ALA A 26 -6.76 7.69 4.31
CA ALA A 26 -8.08 7.92 3.71
C ALA A 26 -9.19 7.14 4.44
N TYR A 27 -8.97 5.87 4.76
CA TYR A 27 -9.94 5.06 5.51
C TYR A 27 -10.09 5.51 6.95
N GLU A 28 -8.96 5.73 7.65
CA GLU A 28 -8.99 6.15 9.06
C GLU A 28 -9.71 7.48 9.22
N ASN A 29 -9.42 8.46 8.36
CA ASN A 29 -10.07 9.76 8.39
C ASN A 29 -11.58 9.66 8.12
N GLU A 30 -12.00 8.84 7.16
CA GLU A 30 -13.41 8.61 6.90
C GLU A 30 -14.12 8.00 8.12
N PHE A 31 -13.54 6.97 8.74
CA PHE A 31 -14.14 6.31 9.89
C PHE A 31 -14.21 7.23 11.11
N LEU A 32 -13.15 8.01 11.37
CA LEU A 32 -13.14 8.99 12.45
C LEU A 32 -14.18 10.10 12.22
N MET A 33 -14.36 10.54 10.98
CA MET A 33 -15.36 11.55 10.64
C MET A 33 -16.79 11.06 10.92
N TYR A 34 -17.10 9.81 10.60
CA TYR A 34 -18.45 9.27 10.80
C TYR A 34 -18.70 8.71 12.20
N GLN A 35 -17.66 8.42 12.98
CA GLN A 35 -17.78 7.79 14.30
C GLN A 35 -18.85 8.44 15.21
N PRO A 36 -18.93 9.77 15.39
CA PRO A 36 -19.93 10.37 16.27
C PRO A 36 -21.37 10.09 15.82
N ILE A 37 -21.62 10.10 14.50
CA ILE A 37 -22.95 9.89 13.90
C ILE A 37 -23.38 8.43 14.09
N ILE A 38 -22.44 7.50 13.93
CA ILE A 38 -22.70 6.07 14.11
C ILE A 38 -22.98 5.75 15.58
N GLU A 39 -22.20 6.32 16.50
CA GLU A 39 -22.35 6.13 17.94
C GLU A 39 -23.67 6.71 18.46
N GLU A 40 -24.06 7.92 18.02
CA GLU A 40 -25.34 8.53 18.36
C GLU A 40 -26.51 7.62 17.95
N LYS A 41 -26.51 7.17 16.68
CA LYS A 41 -27.55 6.26 16.18
C LYS A 41 -27.56 4.92 16.92
N ALA A 42 -26.39 4.37 17.25
CA ALA A 42 -26.31 3.13 18.01
C ALA A 42 -26.87 3.29 19.44
N MET A 43 -26.62 4.43 20.09
CA MET A 43 -27.15 4.73 21.43
C MET A 43 -28.69 4.88 21.41
N ASP A 44 -29.22 5.54 20.38
CA ASP A 44 -30.66 5.70 20.17
C ASP A 44 -31.37 4.35 19.96
N LEU A 45 -30.76 3.44 19.18
CA LEU A 45 -31.26 2.09 18.99
C LEU A 45 -31.15 1.29 20.29
N TYR A 46 -30.03 1.41 21.00
CA TYR A 46 -29.77 0.65 22.23
C TYR A 46 -30.80 0.96 23.31
N SER A 47 -31.17 2.23 23.45
CA SER A 47 -32.19 2.70 24.39
C SER A 47 -33.58 2.11 24.12
N LYS A 48 -33.85 1.67 22.88
CA LYS A 48 -35.13 1.06 22.48
C LYS A 48 -35.07 -0.46 22.53
N ASN A 49 -34.03 -1.03 21.93
CA ASN A 49 -33.82 -2.46 21.80
C ASN A 49 -32.30 -2.74 21.60
N PRO A 50 -31.62 -3.30 22.60
CA PRO A 50 -30.20 -3.63 22.50
C PRO A 50 -29.83 -4.52 21.30
N ALA A 51 -30.74 -5.39 20.85
CA ALA A 51 -30.49 -6.26 19.70
C ALA A 51 -30.45 -5.47 18.37
N GLU A 52 -31.22 -4.39 18.25
CA GLU A 52 -31.19 -3.53 17.06
C GLU A 52 -29.88 -2.74 16.96
N ALA A 53 -29.38 -2.23 18.08
CA ALA A 53 -28.07 -1.58 18.11
C ALA A 53 -26.94 -2.55 17.75
N GLN A 54 -27.01 -3.79 18.26
CA GLN A 54 -26.04 -4.83 17.92
C GLN A 54 -26.06 -5.16 16.43
N SER A 55 -27.25 -5.38 15.84
CA SER A 55 -27.37 -5.63 14.40
C SER A 55 -26.82 -4.47 13.60
N TYR A 56 -27.21 -3.24 13.94
CA TYR A 56 -26.77 -2.04 13.25
C TYR A 56 -25.23 -1.87 13.25
N LEU A 57 -24.58 -2.02 14.41
CA LEU A 57 -23.12 -1.92 14.49
C LEU A 57 -22.43 -3.08 13.75
N THR A 58 -23.01 -4.28 13.80
CA THR A 58 -22.47 -5.45 13.08
C THR A 58 -22.49 -5.20 11.58
N ASP A 59 -23.62 -4.74 11.04
CA ASP A 59 -23.77 -4.44 9.62
C ASP A 59 -22.82 -3.31 9.20
N TYR A 60 -22.75 -2.22 9.96
CA TYR A 60 -21.84 -1.10 9.72
C TYR A 60 -20.37 -1.54 9.67
N VAL A 61 -19.93 -2.36 10.64
CA VAL A 61 -18.55 -2.86 10.69
C VAL A 61 -18.27 -3.79 9.52
N ASN A 62 -19.19 -4.70 9.20
CA ASN A 62 -19.03 -5.62 8.07
C ASN A 62 -18.92 -4.87 6.74
N ASP A 63 -19.77 -3.88 6.50
CA ASP A 63 -19.74 -3.06 5.29
C ASP A 63 -18.41 -2.32 5.14
N ASN A 64 -17.90 -1.73 6.22
CA ASN A 64 -16.61 -1.05 6.20
C ASN A 64 -15.44 -2.01 6.00
N ILE A 65 -15.45 -3.20 6.61
CA ILE A 65 -14.42 -4.22 6.40
C ILE A 65 -14.39 -4.65 4.94
N ASN A 66 -15.56 -4.93 4.34
CA ASN A 66 -15.64 -5.30 2.93
C ASN A 66 -15.09 -4.18 2.02
N LYS A 67 -15.49 -2.93 2.28
CA LYS A 67 -14.97 -1.76 1.56
C LYS A 67 -13.45 -1.66 1.63
N VAL A 68 -12.87 -1.86 2.82
CA VAL A 68 -11.43 -1.79 3.06
C VAL A 68 -10.71 -2.93 2.33
N VAL A 69 -11.23 -4.15 2.41
CA VAL A 69 -10.65 -5.33 1.72
C VAL A 69 -10.63 -5.12 0.20
N ASP A 70 -11.75 -4.71 -0.39
CA ASP A 70 -11.84 -4.44 -1.83
C ASP A 70 -10.88 -3.31 -2.25
N GLY A 71 -10.77 -2.30 -1.40
CA GLY A 71 -9.83 -1.20 -1.54
C GLY A 71 -8.37 -1.62 -1.54
N TRP A 72 -7.97 -2.47 -0.59
CA TRP A 72 -6.61 -3.00 -0.51
C TRP A 72 -6.27 -3.87 -1.73
N TRP A 73 -7.21 -4.69 -2.21
CA TRP A 73 -7.00 -5.43 -3.45
C TRP A 73 -6.82 -4.52 -4.66
N SER A 74 -7.62 -3.46 -4.75
CA SER A 74 -7.50 -2.46 -5.81
C SER A 74 -6.17 -1.69 -5.72
N LEU A 75 -5.72 -1.35 -4.52
CA LEU A 75 -4.40 -0.74 -4.31
C LEU A 75 -3.28 -1.70 -4.72
N ALA A 76 -3.33 -2.96 -4.30
CA ALA A 76 -2.33 -3.96 -4.64
C ALA A 76 -2.17 -4.10 -6.16
N GLN A 77 -3.29 -4.17 -6.90
CA GLN A 77 -3.26 -4.19 -8.37
C GLN A 77 -2.57 -2.95 -8.96
N ARG A 78 -2.84 -1.76 -8.42
CA ARG A 78 -2.19 -0.51 -8.85
C ARG A 78 -0.69 -0.52 -8.53
N LEU A 79 -0.31 -0.93 -7.33
CA LEU A 79 1.08 -0.94 -6.88
C LEU A 79 1.92 -1.91 -7.72
N VAL A 80 1.42 -3.11 -8.03
CA VAL A 80 2.11 -4.06 -8.90
C VAL A 80 2.33 -3.48 -10.30
N GLY A 81 1.35 -2.74 -10.86
CA GLY A 81 1.52 -2.09 -12.16
C GLY A 81 2.48 -0.90 -12.11
N LYS A 82 2.44 -0.11 -11.03
CA LYS A 82 3.26 1.09 -10.83
C LYS A 82 4.72 0.74 -10.52
N TYR A 83 4.95 -0.26 -9.68
CA TYR A 83 6.28 -0.67 -9.21
C TYR A 83 6.56 -2.11 -9.64
N CYS A 84 7.08 -2.25 -10.86
CA CYS A 84 7.32 -3.55 -11.47
C CYS A 84 8.78 -3.67 -11.91
N ASP A 85 9.44 -4.77 -11.54
CA ASP A 85 10.76 -5.16 -12.04
C ASP A 85 11.85 -4.07 -11.91
N GLY A 86 11.84 -3.32 -10.81
CA GLY A 86 12.80 -2.22 -10.57
C GLY A 86 12.50 -0.93 -11.35
N TYR A 87 11.33 -0.83 -11.98
CA TYR A 87 10.84 0.38 -12.65
C TYR A 87 9.67 1.02 -11.89
N ILE A 88 9.56 2.34 -12.06
CA ILE A 88 8.35 3.09 -11.75
C ILE A 88 7.65 3.41 -13.07
N THR A 89 6.41 2.94 -13.22
CA THR A 89 5.56 3.21 -14.38
C THR A 89 4.59 4.34 -14.06
N TYR A 90 4.61 5.39 -14.88
CA TYR A 90 3.74 6.56 -14.76
C TYR A 90 2.45 6.39 -15.59
N PRO A 91 1.39 7.20 -15.32
CA PRO A 91 0.11 7.07 -16.02
C PRO A 91 0.18 7.27 -17.54
N ASP A 92 1.19 7.98 -18.05
CA ASP A 92 1.45 8.18 -19.48
C ASP A 92 2.19 7.00 -20.13
N GLY A 93 2.51 5.95 -19.35
CA GLY A 93 3.26 4.77 -19.77
C GLY A 93 4.77 4.96 -19.75
N LYS A 94 5.29 6.14 -19.35
CA LYS A 94 6.73 6.33 -19.15
C LYS A 94 7.21 5.44 -18.02
N GLN A 95 8.40 4.87 -18.16
CA GLN A 95 9.06 4.08 -17.13
C GLN A 95 10.41 4.69 -16.77
N ASP A 96 10.64 4.89 -15.48
CA ASP A 96 11.95 5.27 -14.94
C ASP A 96 12.55 4.07 -14.19
N ALA A 97 13.76 3.68 -14.56
CA ALA A 97 14.52 2.68 -13.82
C ALA A 97 14.97 3.29 -12.49
N VAL A 98 14.60 2.66 -11.38
CA VAL A 98 15.04 3.12 -10.05
C VAL A 98 16.52 2.78 -9.85
N GLY A 99 16.92 1.61 -10.35
CA GLY A 99 18.27 1.09 -10.21
C GLY A 99 18.64 0.80 -8.76
N TYR A 100 19.86 0.32 -8.56
CA TYR A 100 20.40 0.15 -7.21
C TYR A 100 21.03 1.45 -6.70
N PRO A 101 20.97 1.73 -5.39
CA PRO A 101 21.69 2.85 -4.79
C PRO A 101 23.18 2.79 -5.12
N THR A 102 23.77 3.94 -5.45
CA THR A 102 25.19 4.04 -5.84
C THR A 102 26.14 3.43 -4.82
N TRP A 103 25.90 3.65 -3.52
CA TRP A 103 26.74 3.09 -2.45
C TRP A 103 26.80 1.57 -2.49
N TRP A 104 25.71 0.90 -2.88
CA TRP A 104 25.64 -0.56 -2.95
C TRP A 104 26.39 -1.06 -4.17
N LEU A 105 26.18 -0.41 -5.33
CA LEU A 105 26.90 -0.69 -6.57
C LEU A 105 28.42 -0.59 -6.38
N GLU A 106 28.87 0.44 -5.66
CA GLU A 106 30.29 0.61 -5.31
C GLU A 106 30.80 -0.49 -4.38
N THR A 107 29.99 -0.89 -3.38
CA THR A 107 30.34 -1.92 -2.39
C THR A 107 30.53 -3.30 -3.03
N VAL A 108 29.69 -3.66 -4.01
CA VAL A 108 29.76 -4.95 -4.71
C VAL A 108 30.66 -4.90 -5.94
N GLU A 109 31.37 -3.78 -6.15
CA GLU A 109 32.27 -3.58 -7.27
C GLU A 109 31.60 -3.77 -8.65
N PHE A 110 30.31 -3.46 -8.72
CA PHE A 110 29.52 -3.63 -9.94
C PHE A 110 30.13 -2.81 -11.09
N GLY A 111 30.37 -3.46 -12.23
CA GLY A 111 30.92 -2.82 -13.43
C GLY A 111 32.45 -2.62 -13.44
N LYS A 112 33.20 -3.04 -12.41
CA LYS A 112 34.68 -2.92 -12.42
C LYS A 112 35.37 -3.87 -13.40
N GLU A 113 34.89 -5.10 -13.56
CA GLU A 113 35.49 -6.10 -14.47
C GLU A 113 35.21 -5.82 -15.96
N GLU A 114 34.13 -5.09 -16.29
CA GLU A 114 33.80 -4.75 -17.68
C GLU A 114 34.62 -3.59 -18.25
N MET A 115 35.35 -2.86 -17.39
CA MET A 115 36.21 -1.74 -17.81
C MET A 115 37.61 -2.19 -18.24
N GLU A 116 38.00 -3.45 -18.00
CA GLU A 116 39.29 -3.96 -18.49
C GLU A 116 39.13 -4.52 -19.91
N PRO A 117 39.94 -4.07 -20.89
CA PRO A 117 39.92 -4.64 -22.22
C PRO A 117 40.27 -6.14 -22.12
N LYS A 118 39.37 -6.99 -22.63
CA LYS A 118 39.64 -8.43 -22.76
C LYS A 118 40.78 -8.59 -23.78
N GLU A 119 41.92 -9.12 -23.31
CA GLU A 119 43.08 -9.48 -24.15
C GLU A 119 42.74 -10.57 -25.19
#